data_AF-A0A378MX21-F1
#
_entry.id   AF-A0A378MX21-F1
#
_cell.length_a   1.000
_cell.length_b   1.000
_cell.length_c   1.000
_cell.angle_alpha   90.00
_cell.angle_beta   90.00
_cell.angle_gamma   90.00
#
_symmetry.space_group_name_H-M   'P 1'
#
loop_
_entity.id
_entity.type
_entity.pdbx_description
1 polymer ?
#
loop_
_entity_poly.entity_id
_entity_poly.type
_entity_poly.pdbx_seq_one_letter_code
_entity_poly.pdbx_strand_id
1 'polypeptide(L)' 'MNKKISVVMSTYNEPVEWVEKSIRSILNQTYDNIEVIVICDNPDNKGIVDLLNLIKEGDNRVVLHFNERNKG' A
#
# COMPACT_ATOMS: atom_id res chain seq x y z
N MET A 1 14.58 -1.33 -22.55
CA MET A 1 14.80 -1.22 -21.08
C MET A 1 13.45 -1.28 -20.41
N ASN A 2 13.25 -2.19 -19.46
CA ASN A 2 12.02 -2.27 -18.68
C ASN A 2 12.17 -1.32 -17.47
N LYS A 3 11.54 -0.15 -17.48
CA LYS A 3 11.74 0.89 -16.43
C LYS A 3 10.94 0.54 -15.17
N LYS A 4 11.59 0.40 -14.01
CA LYS A 4 10.83 0.21 -12.76
C LYS A 4 9.94 1.43 -12.49
N ILE A 5 8.66 1.22 -12.21
CA ILE A 5 7.70 2.27 -11.82
C ILE A 5 7.35 2.10 -10.35
N SER A 6 7.63 3.11 -9.54
CA SER A 6 7.19 3.12 -8.14
C SER A 6 5.90 3.92 -8.03
N VAL A 7 4.85 3.31 -7.49
CA VAL A 7 3.58 3.94 -7.18
C VAL A 7 3.54 4.22 -5.69
N VAL A 8 3.33 5.47 -5.32
CA VAL A 8 3.24 5.90 -3.92
C VAL A 8 1.78 6.19 -3.59
N MET A 9 1.28 5.59 -2.51
CA MET A 9 -0.07 5.76 -2.00
C MET A 9 -0.01 6.05 -0.50
N SER A 10 -0.84 6.97 0.01
CA SER A 10 -1.04 7.17 1.44
C SER A 10 -2.43 6.69 1.86
N THR A 11 -2.57 6.32 3.14
CA THR A 11 -3.83 5.94 3.76
C THR A 11 -3.84 6.39 5.22
N TYR A 12 -5.02 6.77 5.71
CA TYR A 12 -5.27 7.20 7.08
C TYR A 12 -6.46 6.45 7.68
N ASN A 13 -7.69 6.87 7.35
CA ASN A 13 -8.93 6.33 7.92
C ASN A 13 -9.96 5.95 6.83
N GLU A 14 -9.49 5.63 5.62
CA GLU A 14 -10.36 5.15 4.56
C GLU A 14 -10.97 3.79 4.93
N PRO A 15 -12.13 3.43 4.34
CA PRO A 15 -12.65 2.07 4.43
C PRO A 15 -11.60 1.05 3.98
N VAL A 16 -11.36 0.01 4.78
CA VAL A 16 -10.38 -1.06 4.52
C VAL A 16 -10.56 -1.66 3.11
N GLU A 17 -11.81 -1.85 2.68
CA GLU A 17 -12.14 -2.34 1.34
C GLU A 17 -11.66 -1.43 0.19
N TRP A 18 -11.55 -0.12 0.41
CA TRP A 18 -11.07 0.83 -0.61
C TRP A 18 -9.56 0.81 -0.71
N VAL A 19 -8.88 0.70 0.43
CA VAL A 19 -7.42 0.51 0.48
C VAL A 19 -7.04 -0.79 -0.23
N GLU A 20 -7.75 -1.89 0.06
CA GLU A 20 -7.52 -3.18 -0.58
C GLU A 20 -7.73 -3.10 -2.10
N LYS A 21 -8.88 -2.57 -2.54
CA LYS A 21 -9.20 -2.44 -3.97
C LYS A 21 -8.15 -1.60 -4.70
N SER A 22 -7.68 -0.52 -4.09
CA SER A 22 -6.67 0.37 -4.67
C SER A 22 -5.34 -0.35 -4.85
N ILE A 23 -4.84 -1.02 -3.81
CA ILE A 23 -3.57 -1.76 -3.87
C ILE A 23 -3.68 -2.91 -4.89
N ARG A 24 -4.77 -3.69 -4.86
CA ARG A 24 -4.98 -4.79 -5.82
C ARG A 24 -5.09 -4.28 -7.26
N SER A 25 -5.71 -3.13 -7.48
CA SER A 25 -5.77 -2.51 -8.80
C SER A 25 -4.37 -2.20 -9.32
N ILE A 26 -3.50 -1.63 -8.49
CA ILE A 26 -2.11 -1.34 -8.86
C ILE A 26 -1.32 -2.64 -9.10
N LEU A 27 -1.46 -3.65 -8.23
CA LEU A 27 -0.72 -4.92 -8.37
C LEU A 27 -1.11 -5.74 -9.61
N ASN A 28 -2.32 -5.54 -10.12
CA ASN A 28 -2.88 -6.22 -11.29
C ASN A 28 -2.77 -5.42 -12.60
N GLN A 29 -1.92 -4.38 -12.65
CA GLN A 29 -1.68 -3.65 -13.89
C GLN A 29 -1.03 -4.55 -14.96
N THR A 30 -1.26 -4.23 -16.23
CA THR A 30 -0.65 -4.95 -17.37
C THR A 30 0.86 -4.79 -17.43
N TYR A 31 1.40 -3.75 -16.78
CA TYR A 31 2.83 -3.54 -16.58
C TYR A 31 3.25 -4.11 -15.21
N ASP A 32 4.20 -5.04 -15.21
CA ASP A 32 4.53 -5.89 -14.05
C ASP A 32 5.70 -5.38 -13.20
N ASN A 33 6.64 -4.64 -13.80
CA ASN A 33 7.83 -4.09 -13.15
C ASN A 33 7.51 -2.84 -12.33
N ILE A 34 6.60 -3.02 -11.37
CA ILE A 34 6.12 -2.00 -10.45
C ILE A 34 6.53 -2.30 -9.01
N GLU A 35 6.59 -1.25 -8.21
CA GLU A 35 6.70 -1.29 -6.76
C GLU A 35 5.61 -0.42 -6.17
N VAL A 36 4.96 -0.89 -5.10
CA VAL A 36 3.86 -0.17 -4.45
C VAL A 36 4.31 0.23 -3.06
N ILE A 37 4.50 1.53 -2.85
CA ILE A 37 4.92 2.10 -1.59
C ILE A 37 3.67 2.65 -0.89
N VAL A 38 3.28 2.05 0.22
CA VAL A 38 2.11 2.47 0.99
C VAL A 38 2.54 3.16 2.28
N ILE A 39 2.10 4.40 2.45
CA ILE A 39 2.34 5.23 3.63
C ILE A 39 1.09 5.19 4.50
N CYS A 40 1.17 4.61 5.68
CA CYS A 40 0.09 4.58 6.66
C CYS A 40 0.29 5.69 7.69
N ASP A 41 -0.59 6.69 7.66
CA ASP A 41 -0.58 7.87 8.55
C ASP A 41 -1.35 7.64 9.87
N ASN A 42 -2.13 6.55 9.96
CA ASN A 42 -2.77 6.12 11.20
C ASN A 42 -2.36 4.69 11.58
N PRO A 43 -1.20 4.49 12.22
CA PRO A 43 -0.76 3.16 12.65
C PRO A 43 -1.65 2.53 13.73
N ASP A 44 -2.54 3.29 14.37
CA ASP A 44 -3.48 2.76 15.36
C ASP A 44 -4.72 2.10 14.72
N ASN A 45 -4.94 2.30 13.42
CA ASN A 45 -6.01 1.65 12.67
C ASN A 45 -5.65 0.19 12.37
N LYS A 46 -5.91 -0.68 13.34
CA LYS A 46 -5.59 -2.12 13.26
C LYS A 46 -6.12 -2.79 11.98
N GLY A 47 -7.33 -2.43 11.52
CA GLY A 47 -7.91 -3.03 10.32
C GLY A 47 -7.09 -2.73 9.05
N ILE A 48 -6.61 -1.48 8.90
CA ILE A 48 -5.72 -1.11 7.80
C ILE A 48 -4.35 -1.76 7.97
N VAL A 49 -3.78 -1.73 9.18
CA VAL A 49 -2.47 -2.32 9.44
C VAL A 49 -2.45 -3.83 9.14
N ASP A 50 -3.46 -4.57 9.60
CA ASP A 50 -3.59 -6.01 9.37
C ASP A 50 -3.73 -6.31 7.86
N LEU A 51 -4.54 -5.53 7.14
CA LEU A 51 -4.66 -5.64 5.69
C LEU A 51 -3.31 -5.40 5.00
N LEU A 52 -2.61 -4.32 5.36
CA LEU A 52 -1.34 -3.96 4.73
C LEU A 52 -0.28 -5.04 4.95
N ASN A 53 -0.18 -5.58 6.17
CA ASN A 53 0.73 -6.69 6.48
C ASN A 53 0.38 -7.94 5.68
N LEU A 54 -0.90 -8.31 5.59
CA LEU A 54 -1.35 -9.46 4.80
C LEU A 54 -0.98 -9.32 3.31
N ILE A 55 -1.19 -8.13 2.72
CA ILE A 55 -0.81 -7.86 1.33
C ILE A 55 0.71 -7.93 1.18
N LYS A 56 1.47 -7.36 2.11
CA LYS A 56 2.94 -7.38 2.08
C LYS A 56 3.54 -8.78 2.17
N GLU A 57 2.93 -9.66 2.96
CA GLU A 57 3.31 -11.08 3.05
C GLU A 57 3.01 -11.83 1.74
N GLY A 58 1.93 -11.47 1.05
CA GLY A 58 1.51 -12.09 -0.21
C GLY A 58 2.22 -11.57 -1.47
N ASP A 59 2.76 -10.34 -1.45
CA ASP A 59 3.41 -9.72 -2.62
C ASP A 59 4.65 -8.91 -2.23
N ASN A 60 5.82 -9.33 -2.73
CA ASN A 60 7.11 -8.73 -2.41
C ASN A 60 7.30 -7.32 -3.01
N ARG A 61 6.47 -6.93 -3.99
CA ARG A 61 6.50 -5.60 -4.63
C ARG A 61 5.94 -4.50 -3.73
N VAL A 62 5.23 -4.87 -2.66
CA VAL A 62 4.66 -3.92 -1.71
C VAL A 62 5.73 -3.52 -0.68
N VAL A 63 5.82 -2.24 -0.37
CA VAL A 63 6.68 -1.68 0.68
C VAL A 63 5.81 -0.82 1.58
N LEU A 64 5.88 -1.03 2.88
CA LEU A 64 5.06 -0.33 3.86
C LEU A 64 5.91 0.68 4.64
N HIS A 65 5.39 1.88 4.83
CA HIS A 65 5.92 2.89 5.73
C HIS A 65 4.83 3.34 6.69
N PHE A 66 5.07 3.19 7.99
CA PHE A 66 4.17 3.66 9.03
C PHE A 66 4.71 4.97 9.60
N ASN A 67 3.92 6.04 9.53
CA ASN A 67 4.27 7.30 10.19
C ASN A 67 3.81 7.25 11.65
N GLU A 68 4.70 7.62 12.59
CA GLU A 68 4.37 7.65 14.03
C GLU A 68 3.29 8.69 14.38
N ARG A 69 3.07 9.67 13.50
CA ARG A 69 2.06 10.73 13.62
C ARG A 69 1.59 11.12 12.22
N ASN A 70 0.32 11.49 12.07
CA ASN A 70 -0.19 12.09 10.83
C ASN A 70 0.65 13.33 10.48
N LYS A 71 1.12 13.42 9.22
CA LYS A 71 1.95 14.52 8.69
C LYS A 71 1.22 15.40 7.66
N GLY A 72 -0.10 15.24 7.51
CA GLY A 72 -0.94 15.90 6.50
C GLY A 72 -2.39 15.45 6.55
#